data_AF-A0A800C7G0-F1
#
_entry.id   AF-A0A800C7G0-F1
#
_cell.length_a   1.000
_cell.length_b   1.000
_cell.length_c   1.000
_cell.angle_alpha   90.00
_cell.angle_beta   90.00
_cell.angle_gamma   90.00
#
_symmetry.space_group_name_H-M   'P 1'
#
loop_
_entity.id
_entity.type
_entity.pdbx_description
1 polymer ?
#
loop_
_entity_poly.entity_id
_entity_poly.type
_entity_poly.pdbx_seq_one_letter_code
_entity_poly.pdbx_strand_id
1 'polypeptide(L)'
;MAEDHKDRLPHLIVYETASTHRFTRPGSGGGRTFYTPPRTRVQHAESLIQQFETVRRQENEIVQEQKAFGLDARNGLYLSFESDPGFELKFQGLEYQRSGIELCAVKKVDDREIATVFVPEGKLEYFLNKIIRYRDEDTTPKKPDQVGKPKEQALIESISAIKLAALEQLFTDDQAFFPAEKKAIWWEVWLRHSERIDCEAFLREHAVQLEMRVSAESIHFLDRTVVLTYGDRGQMTRSIRLLGSIAEVRRAKETADFYTG
;
A
#
# COMPACT_ATOMS: atom_id res chain seq x y z
N MET A 1 -6.66 13.63 -50.01
CA MET A 1 -5.44 13.03 -50.58
C MET A 1 -5.04 11.92 -49.63
N ALA A 2 -5.29 10.70 -50.06
CA ALA A 2 -5.11 9.47 -49.30
C ALA A 2 -3.87 8.74 -49.85
N GLU A 3 -3.15 8.06 -48.97
CA GLU A 3 -2.34 6.85 -49.16
C GLU A 3 -1.82 6.48 -47.77
N ASP A 4 -2.53 5.66 -46.98
CA ASP A 4 -2.47 4.19 -46.94
C ASP A 4 -1.05 3.63 -47.10
N HIS A 5 -0.30 3.57 -45.99
CA HIS A 5 0.80 2.61 -45.86
C HIS A 5 0.50 1.63 -44.73
N LYS A 6 -0.04 0.51 -45.19
CA LYS A 6 -0.33 -0.73 -44.51
C LYS A 6 1.00 -1.42 -44.18
N ASP A 7 1.50 -1.31 -42.95
CA ASP A 7 2.62 -2.12 -42.46
C ASP A 7 2.18 -3.58 -42.28
N ARG A 8 1.95 -4.25 -43.40
CA ARG A 8 2.10 -5.70 -43.50
C ARG A 8 3.54 -5.91 -43.91
N LEU A 9 4.38 -6.38 -43.00
CA LEU A 9 5.73 -6.85 -43.29
C LEU A 9 5.65 -8.35 -43.68
N PRO A 10 5.53 -8.72 -44.96
CA PRO A 10 5.36 -10.11 -45.41
C PRO A 10 6.62 -10.99 -45.25
N HIS A 11 7.70 -10.45 -44.70
CA HIS A 11 9.02 -11.07 -44.65
C HIS A 11 9.51 -11.39 -43.22
N LEU A 12 8.72 -11.07 -42.19
CA LEU A 12 9.00 -11.46 -40.81
C LEU A 12 8.10 -12.63 -40.42
N ILE A 13 8.47 -13.82 -40.89
CA ILE A 13 7.88 -15.07 -40.41
C ILE A 13 8.90 -15.70 -39.48
N VAL A 14 8.61 -15.62 -38.19
CA VAL A 14 9.48 -16.15 -37.15
C VAL A 14 9.08 -17.61 -36.92
N TYR A 15 9.83 -18.52 -37.52
CA TYR A 15 9.67 -19.96 -37.35
C TYR A 15 10.38 -20.42 -36.07
N GLU A 16 9.89 -21.49 -35.44
CA GLU A 16 10.53 -22.16 -34.28
C GLU A 16 10.67 -21.34 -32.98
N THR A 17 9.95 -20.22 -32.82
CA THR A 17 9.99 -19.45 -31.55
C THR A 17 8.98 -19.90 -30.48
N ALA A 18 8.18 -20.92 -30.76
CA ALA A 18 7.20 -21.44 -29.82
C ALA A 18 7.48 -22.92 -29.51
N SER A 19 7.87 -23.20 -28.26
CA SER A 19 7.90 -24.56 -27.75
C SER A 19 6.57 -24.89 -27.06
N THR A 20 5.92 -25.97 -27.50
CA THR A 20 4.70 -26.45 -26.86
C THR A 20 5.08 -27.25 -25.62
N HIS A 21 4.83 -26.69 -24.44
CA HIS A 21 4.95 -27.43 -23.18
C HIS A 21 3.57 -27.92 -22.76
N ARG A 22 3.47 -29.19 -22.31
CA ARG A 22 2.25 -29.62 -21.60
C ARG A 22 2.08 -28.73 -20.38
N PHE A 23 0.89 -28.16 -20.24
CA PHE A 23 0.52 -27.47 -19.02
C PHE A 23 0.57 -28.45 -17.85
N THR A 24 1.67 -28.43 -17.10
CA THR A 24 1.71 -28.95 -15.74
C THR A 24 1.21 -27.84 -14.85
N ARG A 25 0.08 -28.07 -14.16
CA ARG A 25 -0.25 -27.26 -12.99
C ARG A 25 1.02 -27.20 -12.13
N PRO A 26 1.47 -26.02 -11.66
CA PRO A 26 2.45 -25.98 -10.59
C PRO A 26 1.94 -26.99 -9.56
N GLY A 27 2.78 -27.97 -9.20
CA GLY A 27 2.39 -28.97 -8.23
C GLY A 27 1.72 -28.23 -7.08
N SER A 28 0.58 -28.70 -6.60
CA SER A 28 -0.01 -28.20 -5.37
C SER A 28 0.92 -28.60 -4.22
N GLY A 29 2.12 -28.00 -4.21
CA GLY A 29 3.04 -28.06 -3.12
C GLY A 29 2.30 -27.42 -1.97
N GLY A 30 2.12 -28.20 -0.90
CA GLY A 30 1.61 -27.65 0.36
C GLY A 30 2.37 -26.36 0.62
N GLY A 31 1.63 -25.24 0.61
CA GLY A 31 2.23 -23.93 0.72
C GLY A 31 3.21 -23.91 1.89
N ARG A 32 4.36 -23.28 1.69
CA ARG A 32 5.36 -23.06 2.74
C ARG A 32 4.61 -22.70 4.03
N THR A 33 4.82 -23.47 5.09
CA THR A 33 4.14 -23.21 6.36
C THR A 33 4.47 -21.80 6.78
N PHE A 34 3.44 -20.97 6.99
CA PHE A 34 3.61 -19.61 7.45
C PHE A 34 3.98 -19.66 8.94
N TYR A 35 5.21 -19.29 9.26
CA TYR A 35 5.72 -19.31 10.62
C TYR A 35 5.56 -17.94 11.26
N THR A 36 5.00 -17.94 12.47
CA THR A 36 4.85 -16.76 13.30
C THR A 36 5.82 -16.82 14.48
N PRO A 37 6.28 -15.66 14.98
CA PRO A 37 7.08 -15.61 16.19
C PRO A 37 6.28 -16.14 17.39
N PRO A 38 6.93 -16.77 18.38
CA PRO A 38 6.24 -17.23 19.58
C PRO A 38 5.65 -16.04 20.34
N ARG A 39 4.35 -16.09 20.64
CA ARG A 39 3.63 -15.02 21.35
C ARG A 39 2.94 -15.54 22.62
N THR A 40 2.97 -14.73 23.67
CA THR A 40 1.96 -14.81 24.73
C THR A 40 0.71 -14.09 24.24
N ARG A 41 -0.30 -14.85 23.78
CA ARG A 41 -1.52 -14.36 23.11
C ARG A 41 -2.10 -13.09 23.72
N VAL A 42 -2.41 -13.12 25.02
CA VAL A 42 -3.06 -12.01 25.73
C VAL A 42 -2.16 -10.77 25.78
N GLN A 43 -0.91 -10.93 26.22
CA GLN A 43 0.05 -9.82 26.33
C GLN A 43 0.34 -9.18 24.97
N HIS A 44 0.48 -10.00 23.92
CA HIS A 44 0.71 -9.52 22.56
C HIS A 44 -0.50 -8.72 22.05
N ALA A 45 -1.71 -9.26 22.20
CA ALA A 45 -2.93 -8.56 21.79
C ALA A 45 -3.10 -7.23 22.54
N GLU A 46 -2.87 -7.21 23.85
CA GLU A 46 -2.94 -5.99 24.67
C GLU A 46 -1.93 -4.93 24.22
N SER A 47 -0.70 -5.34 23.88
CA SER A 47 0.31 -4.43 23.34
C SER A 47 -0.14 -3.80 22.02
N LEU A 48 -0.72 -4.58 21.10
CA LEU A 48 -1.22 -4.05 19.83
C LEU A 48 -2.46 -3.14 20.02
N ILE A 49 -3.34 -3.46 20.97
CA ILE A 49 -4.49 -2.62 21.33
C ILE A 49 -4.01 -1.24 21.82
N GLN A 50 -2.99 -1.19 22.68
CA GLN A 50 -2.41 0.07 23.17
C GLN A 50 -1.81 0.93 22.04
N GLN A 51 -1.17 0.30 21.06
CA GLN A 51 -0.67 0.98 19.87
C GLN A 51 -1.81 1.56 19.03
N PHE A 52 -2.90 0.80 18.84
CA PHE A 52 -4.11 1.29 18.15
C PHE A 52 -4.78 2.46 18.86
N GLU A 53 -4.89 2.41 20.19
CA GLU A 53 -5.47 3.53 20.95
C GLU A 53 -4.62 4.81 20.81
N THR A 54 -3.31 4.67 20.63
CA THR A 54 -2.43 5.81 20.35
C THR A 54 -2.69 6.40 18.98
N VAL A 55 -2.78 5.55 17.95
CA VAL A 55 -3.17 5.94 16.59
C VAL A 55 -4.55 6.61 16.57
N ARG A 56 -5.53 6.04 17.29
CA ARG A 56 -6.92 6.54 17.33
C ARG A 56 -7.01 7.95 17.88
N ARG A 57 -6.20 8.31 18.88
CA ARG A 57 -6.13 9.69 19.38
C ARG A 57 -5.66 10.66 18.31
N GLN A 58 -4.72 10.23 17.46
CA GLN A 58 -4.16 11.03 16.36
C GLN A 58 -5.10 11.09 15.14
N GLU A 59 -5.92 10.06 14.89
CA GLU A 59 -6.91 10.05 13.80
C GLU A 59 -7.79 11.29 13.83
N ASN A 60 -8.32 11.64 15.01
CA ASN A 60 -9.18 12.81 15.16
C ASN A 60 -8.49 14.10 14.68
N GLU A 61 -7.24 14.33 15.07
CA GLU A 61 -6.48 15.53 14.68
C GLU A 61 -6.24 15.56 13.17
N ILE A 62 -5.84 14.42 12.58
CA ILE A 62 -5.57 14.29 11.15
C ILE A 62 -6.85 14.53 10.35
N VAL A 63 -7.96 13.90 10.74
CA VAL A 63 -9.26 14.04 10.06
C VAL A 63 -9.77 15.47 10.14
N GLN A 64 -9.61 16.16 11.27
CA GLN A 64 -9.99 17.56 11.39
C GLN A 64 -9.15 18.46 10.49
N GLU A 65 -7.85 18.21 10.39
CA GLU A 65 -6.96 18.95 9.48
C GLU A 65 -7.35 18.74 8.00
N GLN A 66 -7.68 17.50 7.62
CA GLN A 66 -8.18 17.17 6.28
C GLN A 66 -9.48 17.92 5.98
N LYS A 67 -10.46 17.89 6.89
CA LYS A 67 -11.73 18.65 6.76
C LYS A 67 -11.49 20.15 6.64
N ALA A 68 -10.59 20.71 7.47
CA ALA A 68 -10.23 22.13 7.42
C ALA A 68 -9.55 22.52 6.10
N PHE A 69 -8.89 21.58 5.43
CA PHE A 69 -8.31 21.75 4.10
C PHE A 69 -9.35 21.67 2.97
N GLY A 70 -10.64 21.52 3.31
CA GLY A 70 -11.75 21.42 2.36
C GLY A 70 -12.02 20.00 1.88
N LEU A 71 -11.48 18.98 2.57
CA LEU A 71 -11.64 17.58 2.21
C LEU A 71 -12.84 16.98 2.94
N ASP A 72 -14.04 17.23 2.42
CA ASP A 72 -15.29 16.72 3.01
C ASP A 72 -15.53 15.23 2.68
N ALA A 73 -14.89 14.74 1.63
CA ALA A 73 -14.83 13.33 1.31
C ALA A 73 -13.41 12.82 1.55
N ARG A 74 -13.29 11.58 2.07
CA ARG A 74 -12.06 10.75 1.99
C ARG A 74 -11.05 10.93 3.11
N ASN A 75 -11.48 11.39 4.27
CA ASN A 75 -10.62 11.42 5.44
C ASN A 75 -10.21 10.02 5.85
N GLY A 76 -9.02 9.94 6.45
CA GLY A 76 -8.41 8.69 6.83
C GLY A 76 -6.93 8.88 7.07
N LEU A 77 -6.24 7.78 7.29
CA LEU A 77 -4.84 7.79 7.66
C LEU A 77 -4.14 6.56 7.12
N TYR A 78 -2.81 6.64 7.06
CA TYR A 78 -1.97 5.51 6.70
C TYR A 78 -1.43 4.84 7.95
N LEU A 79 -1.60 3.52 8.04
CA LEU A 79 -0.97 2.67 9.05
C LEU A 79 0.16 1.88 8.45
N SER A 80 1.22 1.73 9.21
CA SER A 80 2.29 0.76 8.97
C SER A 80 2.14 -0.40 9.94
N PHE A 81 2.17 -1.61 9.40
CA PHE A 81 2.21 -2.87 10.13
C PHE A 81 3.57 -3.50 9.88
N GLU A 82 4.29 -3.85 10.96
CA GLU A 82 5.66 -4.35 10.87
C GLU A 82 5.74 -5.77 11.42
N SER A 83 6.48 -6.67 10.76
CA SER A 83 6.86 -7.98 11.33
C SER A 83 8.08 -7.89 12.24
N ASP A 84 8.31 -8.94 13.02
CA ASP A 84 9.60 -9.17 13.68
C ASP A 84 10.69 -9.51 12.64
N PRO A 85 11.96 -9.16 12.88
CA PRO A 85 13.07 -9.57 12.02
C PRO A 85 13.08 -11.08 11.77
N GLY A 86 13.21 -11.47 10.51
CA GLY A 86 13.26 -12.87 10.08
C GLY A 86 11.89 -13.55 9.97
N PHE A 87 10.79 -12.84 10.26
CA PHE A 87 9.42 -13.35 10.10
C PHE A 87 8.68 -12.62 8.97
N GLU A 88 7.89 -13.39 8.22
CA GLU A 88 7.00 -12.86 7.19
C GLU A 88 5.77 -12.18 7.83
N LEU A 89 5.28 -11.11 7.21
CA LEU A 89 4.06 -10.43 7.58
C LEU A 89 2.89 -11.01 6.78
N LYS A 90 1.77 -11.34 7.45
CA LYS A 90 0.57 -11.84 6.75
C LYS A 90 -0.23 -10.70 6.11
N PHE A 91 0.41 -9.89 5.27
CA PHE A 91 -0.14 -8.63 4.75
C PHE A 91 -1.42 -8.79 3.91
N GLN A 92 -1.69 -9.98 3.35
CA GLN A 92 -2.95 -10.22 2.61
C GLN A 92 -4.19 -10.08 3.51
N GLY A 93 -4.03 -10.21 4.83
CA GLY A 93 -5.11 -10.00 5.80
C GLY A 93 -5.33 -8.54 6.17
N LEU A 94 -4.56 -7.60 5.61
CA LEU A 94 -4.58 -6.18 5.94
C LEU A 94 -5.40 -5.31 4.98
N GLU A 95 -5.94 -5.88 3.92
CA GLU A 95 -6.84 -5.17 3.00
C GLU A 95 -8.30 -5.58 3.18
N TYR A 96 -9.21 -4.63 2.95
CA TYR A 96 -10.64 -4.91 2.89
C TYR A 96 -11.34 -3.87 1.99
N GLN A 97 -11.25 -4.10 0.68
CA GLN A 97 -11.72 -3.19 -0.37
C GLN A 97 -13.17 -2.75 -0.19
N ARG A 98 -14.07 -3.63 0.27
CA ARG A 98 -15.49 -3.31 0.53
C ARG A 98 -15.68 -2.18 1.57
N SER A 99 -14.71 -1.98 2.46
CA SER A 99 -14.71 -0.89 3.43
C SER A 99 -13.74 0.24 3.09
N GLY A 100 -13.10 0.21 1.91
CA GLY A 100 -12.11 1.19 1.50
C GLY A 100 -10.74 1.06 2.18
N ILE A 101 -10.52 -0.02 2.94
CA ILE A 101 -9.21 -0.34 3.54
C ILE A 101 -8.35 -0.95 2.44
N GLU A 102 -7.19 -0.36 2.20
CA GLU A 102 -6.38 -0.67 1.03
C GLU A 102 -4.91 -0.83 1.38
N LEU A 103 -4.33 -1.97 1.00
CA LEU A 103 -2.89 -2.19 1.06
C LEU A 103 -2.21 -1.33 -0.02
N CYS A 104 -1.38 -0.40 0.42
CA CYS A 104 -0.77 0.63 -0.41
C CYS A 104 0.64 0.22 -0.85
N ALA A 105 1.48 -0.16 0.10
CA ALA A 105 2.86 -0.58 -0.16
C ALA A 105 3.27 -1.75 0.76
N VAL A 106 4.13 -2.63 0.26
CA VAL A 106 4.80 -3.66 1.07
C VAL A 106 6.28 -3.62 0.74
N LYS A 107 7.14 -3.56 1.76
CA LYS A 107 8.59 -3.55 1.59
C LYS A 107 9.30 -4.30 2.70
N LYS A 108 10.55 -4.67 2.43
CA LYS A 108 11.44 -5.30 3.41
C LYS A 108 12.53 -4.33 3.84
N VAL A 109 12.69 -4.10 5.14
CA VAL A 109 13.70 -3.19 5.73
C VAL A 109 14.29 -3.89 6.95
N ASP A 110 15.62 -4.01 7.02
CA ASP A 110 16.35 -4.63 8.15
C ASP A 110 15.79 -5.99 8.59
N ASP A 111 15.54 -6.86 7.60
CA ASP A 111 14.93 -8.19 7.75
C ASP A 111 13.49 -8.22 8.31
N ARG A 112 12.82 -7.07 8.34
CA ARG A 112 11.40 -6.93 8.68
C ARG A 112 10.57 -6.67 7.44
N GLU A 113 9.35 -7.17 7.40
CA GLU A 113 8.35 -6.76 6.41
C GLU A 113 7.48 -5.66 6.97
N ILE A 114 7.29 -4.60 6.17
CA ILE A 114 6.47 -3.44 6.51
C ILE A 114 5.38 -3.33 5.45
N ALA A 115 4.12 -3.38 5.89
CA ALA A 115 2.96 -3.14 5.05
C ALA A 115 2.30 -1.82 5.43
N THR A 116 2.10 -0.96 4.44
CA THR A 116 1.44 0.34 4.58
C THR A 116 0.02 0.24 4.05
N VAL A 117 -0.96 0.65 4.85
CA VAL A 117 -2.38 0.48 4.58
C VAL A 117 -3.09 1.81 4.76
N PHE A 118 -3.88 2.23 3.78
CA PHE A 118 -4.83 3.32 3.97
C PHE A 118 -6.07 2.81 4.71
N VAL A 119 -6.44 3.52 5.78
CA VAL A 119 -7.63 3.24 6.59
C VAL A 119 -8.55 4.46 6.54
N PRO A 120 -9.76 4.35 5.98
CA PRO A 120 -10.74 5.44 6.00
C PRO A 120 -11.16 5.82 7.42
N GLU A 121 -11.61 7.06 7.60
CA GLU A 121 -12.19 7.58 8.84
C GLU A 121 -13.21 6.59 9.43
N GLY A 122 -13.02 6.22 10.69
CA GLY A 122 -13.91 5.31 11.43
C GLY A 122 -13.75 3.83 11.08
N LYS A 123 -12.74 3.45 10.28
CA LYS A 123 -12.44 2.04 9.94
C LYS A 123 -11.31 1.42 10.74
N LEU A 124 -10.66 2.16 11.66
CA LEU A 124 -9.69 1.57 12.61
C LEU A 124 -10.29 0.40 13.41
N GLU A 125 -11.58 0.51 13.74
CA GLU A 125 -12.34 -0.51 14.47
C GLU A 125 -12.32 -1.89 13.78
N TYR A 126 -12.11 -1.94 12.46
CA TYR A 126 -11.95 -3.19 11.71
C TYR A 126 -10.77 -4.03 12.23
N PHE A 127 -9.63 -3.39 12.46
CA PHE A 127 -8.42 -4.05 12.95
C PHE A 127 -8.48 -4.31 14.46
N LEU A 128 -9.06 -3.38 15.22
CA LEU A 128 -9.27 -3.58 16.66
C LEU A 128 -10.09 -4.85 16.93
N ASN A 129 -11.19 -5.04 16.19
CA ASN A 129 -12.00 -6.25 16.28
C ASN A 129 -11.23 -7.52 15.91
N LYS A 130 -10.32 -7.48 14.92
CA LYS A 130 -9.46 -8.63 14.61
C LYS A 130 -8.52 -8.98 15.76
N ILE A 131 -7.94 -7.98 16.41
CA ILE A 131 -7.06 -8.19 17.58
C ILE A 131 -7.85 -8.74 18.77
N ILE A 132 -9.05 -8.21 19.04
CA ILE A 132 -9.92 -8.69 20.12
C ILE A 132 -10.35 -10.15 19.87
N ARG A 133 -10.76 -10.49 18.64
CA ARG A 133 -11.09 -11.87 18.28
C ARG A 133 -9.87 -12.78 18.42
N TYR A 134 -8.69 -12.31 18.04
CA TYR A 134 -7.46 -13.03 18.31
C TYR A 134 -7.20 -13.21 19.80
N ARG A 135 -7.52 -12.25 20.68
CA ARG A 135 -7.34 -12.39 22.13
C ARG A 135 -8.34 -13.36 22.76
N ASP A 136 -9.60 -13.28 22.36
CA ASP A 136 -10.72 -13.82 23.15
C ASP A 136 -11.44 -15.01 22.51
N GLU A 137 -11.28 -15.24 21.20
CA GLU A 137 -12.06 -16.24 20.46
C GLU A 137 -11.20 -17.32 19.81
N ASP A 138 -11.68 -18.57 19.89
CA ASP A 138 -11.11 -19.68 19.13
C ASP A 138 -12.03 -20.07 17.96
N THR A 139 -11.43 -20.63 16.91
CA THR A 139 -12.15 -21.26 15.80
C THR A 139 -12.86 -22.53 16.28
N THR A 140 -14.01 -22.85 15.72
CA THR A 140 -14.66 -24.14 15.99
C THR A 140 -13.73 -25.30 15.61
N PRO A 141 -13.49 -26.27 16.52
CA PRO A 141 -12.70 -27.45 16.20
C PRO A 141 -13.26 -28.22 15.01
N LYS A 142 -12.38 -28.73 14.14
CA LYS A 142 -12.81 -29.55 13.00
C LYS A 142 -13.18 -30.98 13.40
N LYS A 143 -12.75 -31.41 14.58
CA LYS A 143 -13.02 -32.74 15.14
C LYS A 143 -13.25 -32.63 16.65
N PRO A 144 -14.02 -33.55 17.27
CA PRO A 144 -14.34 -33.50 18.71
C PRO A 144 -13.12 -33.58 19.64
N ASP A 145 -12.02 -34.16 19.17
CA ASP A 145 -10.76 -34.37 19.89
C ASP A 145 -9.76 -33.20 19.72
N GLN A 146 -10.11 -32.17 18.96
CA GLN A 146 -9.23 -31.04 18.69
C GLN A 146 -9.64 -29.80 19.48
N VAL A 147 -8.64 -29.00 19.86
CA VAL A 147 -8.86 -27.66 20.38
C VAL A 147 -8.89 -26.68 19.20
N GLY A 148 -9.76 -25.68 19.28
CA GLY A 148 -9.80 -24.58 18.32
C GLY A 148 -8.48 -23.81 18.30
N LYS A 149 -8.13 -23.23 17.17
CA LYS A 149 -7.02 -22.27 17.11
C LYS A 149 -7.56 -20.86 17.39
N PRO A 150 -6.75 -19.94 17.94
CA PRO A 150 -7.15 -18.54 18.04
C PRO A 150 -7.62 -18.01 16.68
N LYS A 151 -8.71 -17.23 16.67
CA LYS A 151 -9.15 -16.56 15.43
C LYS A 151 -8.10 -15.52 15.01
N GLU A 152 -8.00 -15.25 13.71
CA GLU A 152 -7.05 -14.28 13.14
C GLU A 152 -5.56 -14.55 13.49
N GLN A 153 -5.22 -15.73 14.02
CA GLN A 153 -3.89 -16.06 14.58
C GLN A 153 -2.73 -15.69 13.65
N ALA A 154 -2.75 -16.20 12.41
CA ALA A 154 -1.68 -15.97 11.45
C ALA A 154 -1.48 -14.48 11.14
N LEU A 155 -2.56 -13.70 11.12
CA LEU A 155 -2.47 -12.26 10.89
C LEU A 155 -1.86 -11.57 12.11
N ILE A 156 -2.47 -11.75 13.28
CA ILE A 156 -2.10 -10.97 14.45
C ILE A 156 -0.71 -11.36 14.97
N GLU A 157 -0.38 -12.65 15.05
CA GLU A 157 0.96 -13.06 15.52
C GLU A 157 2.10 -12.57 14.62
N SER A 158 1.84 -12.39 13.32
CA SER A 158 2.82 -11.85 12.37
C SER A 158 3.11 -10.36 12.53
N ILE A 159 2.25 -9.63 13.26
CA ILE A 159 2.39 -8.19 13.50
C ILE A 159 3.14 -7.98 14.83
N SER A 160 4.27 -7.29 14.75
CA SER A 160 5.06 -6.85 15.90
C SER A 160 4.71 -5.42 16.34
N ALA A 161 4.41 -4.55 15.38
CA ALA A 161 4.12 -3.14 15.63
C ALA A 161 3.12 -2.56 14.63
N ILE A 162 2.36 -1.56 15.09
CA ILE A 162 1.36 -0.81 14.34
C ILE A 162 1.56 0.67 14.65
N LYS A 163 1.81 1.49 13.62
CA LYS A 163 2.13 2.92 13.77
C LYS A 163 1.49 3.72 12.65
N LEU A 164 1.32 5.02 12.84
CA LEU A 164 1.09 5.93 11.72
C LEU A 164 2.25 5.83 10.74
N ALA A 165 1.94 5.68 9.46
CA ALA A 165 2.95 5.67 8.41
C ALA A 165 3.39 7.10 8.06
N ALA A 166 4.69 7.27 7.86
CA ALA A 166 5.27 8.47 7.27
C ALA A 166 5.48 8.27 5.76
N LEU A 167 5.99 9.30 5.10
CA LEU A 167 6.33 9.27 3.68
C LEU A 167 7.25 8.10 3.32
N GLU A 168 8.23 7.82 4.18
CA GLU A 168 9.18 6.72 4.01
C GLU A 168 8.47 5.38 3.81
N GLN A 169 7.38 5.11 4.53
CA GLN A 169 6.64 3.85 4.42
C GLN A 169 5.85 3.71 3.11
N LEU A 170 5.63 4.80 2.37
CA LEU A 170 5.05 4.78 1.03
C LEU A 170 6.10 4.86 -0.08
N PHE A 171 7.36 5.10 0.27
CA PHE A 171 8.46 5.10 -0.69
C PHE A 171 8.92 3.67 -1.02
N THR A 172 8.73 3.26 -2.27
CA THR A 172 8.96 1.89 -2.76
C THR A 172 10.12 1.76 -3.76
N ASP A 173 10.88 2.84 -3.96
CA ASP A 173 12.13 2.81 -4.73
C ASP A 173 13.32 2.42 -3.81
N ASP A 174 14.53 2.31 -4.38
CA ASP A 174 15.75 2.13 -3.59
C ASP A 174 15.88 3.27 -2.57
N GLN A 175 16.05 2.91 -1.29
CA GLN A 175 16.18 3.85 -0.18
C GLN A 175 17.33 4.85 -0.37
N ALA A 176 18.36 4.50 -1.15
CA ALA A 176 19.44 5.41 -1.53
C ALA A 176 18.97 6.59 -2.40
N PHE A 177 17.82 6.48 -3.06
CA PHE A 177 17.20 7.55 -3.84
C PHE A 177 16.21 8.41 -3.05
N PHE A 178 15.95 8.08 -1.78
CA PHE A 178 15.07 8.89 -0.95
C PHE A 178 15.71 10.29 -0.72
N PRO A 179 15.01 11.38 -1.08
CA PRO A 179 15.63 12.70 -1.10
C PRO A 179 15.85 13.26 0.31
N ALA A 180 16.88 14.11 0.44
CA ALA A 180 17.06 14.96 1.61
C ALA A 180 15.93 15.98 1.73
N GLU A 181 15.63 16.41 2.97
CA GLU A 181 14.43 17.20 3.33
C GLU A 181 14.10 18.36 2.37
N LYS A 182 15.08 19.20 2.05
CA LYS A 182 14.90 20.45 1.28
C LYS A 182 15.21 20.31 -0.21
N LYS A 183 15.33 19.08 -0.72
CA LYS A 183 15.62 18.85 -2.14
C LYS A 183 14.32 18.51 -2.86
N ALA A 184 13.84 19.47 -3.65
CA ALA A 184 12.73 19.21 -4.57
C ALA A 184 13.18 18.27 -5.71
N ILE A 185 12.36 17.27 -5.99
CA ILE A 185 12.59 16.30 -7.07
C ILE A 185 11.28 16.05 -7.81
N TRP A 186 11.37 15.41 -8.97
CA TRP A 186 10.23 14.75 -9.58
C TRP A 186 9.98 13.41 -8.89
N TRP A 187 8.75 13.21 -8.45
CA TRP A 187 8.22 12.00 -7.85
C TRP A 187 7.28 11.32 -8.84
N GLU A 188 7.41 10.01 -8.97
CA GLU A 188 6.33 9.16 -9.48
C GLU A 188 5.34 8.95 -8.33
N VAL A 189 4.17 9.58 -8.41
CA VAL A 189 3.09 9.40 -7.44
C VAL A 189 2.10 8.41 -8.01
N TRP A 190 2.01 7.26 -7.36
CA TRP A 190 1.05 6.24 -7.70
C TRP A 190 -0.18 6.44 -6.84
N LEU A 191 -1.31 6.65 -7.49
CA LEU A 191 -2.58 6.94 -6.86
C LEU A 191 -3.38 5.66 -6.63
N ARG A 192 -4.08 5.63 -5.51
CA ARG A 192 -5.06 4.59 -5.20
C ARG A 192 -6.18 4.61 -6.23
N HIS A 193 -6.74 3.44 -6.52
CA HIS A 193 -7.93 3.34 -7.34
C HIS A 193 -9.17 3.34 -6.44
N SER A 194 -10.21 4.07 -6.85
CA SER A 194 -11.47 4.10 -6.15
C SER A 194 -12.63 4.27 -7.12
N GLU A 195 -13.65 3.42 -6.99
CA GLU A 195 -14.88 3.54 -7.79
C GLU A 195 -15.69 4.80 -7.45
N ARG A 196 -15.42 5.41 -6.29
CA ARG A 196 -16.18 6.55 -5.79
C ARG A 196 -15.50 7.88 -6.12
N ILE A 197 -14.22 7.85 -6.48
CA ILE A 197 -13.31 8.99 -6.38
C ILE A 197 -12.32 8.96 -7.54
N ASP A 198 -12.21 10.08 -8.24
CA ASP A 198 -11.09 10.34 -9.13
C ASP A 198 -9.91 10.90 -8.30
N CYS A 199 -8.98 10.02 -7.92
CA CYS A 199 -7.80 10.40 -7.15
C CYS A 199 -6.83 11.30 -7.93
N GLU A 200 -6.83 11.23 -9.27
CA GLU A 200 -5.98 12.08 -10.09
C GLU A 200 -6.51 13.51 -10.12
N ALA A 201 -7.79 13.68 -10.45
CA ALA A 201 -8.43 14.99 -10.44
C ALA A 201 -8.27 15.68 -9.08
N PHE A 202 -8.43 14.92 -7.99
CA PHE A 202 -8.29 15.44 -6.64
C PHE A 202 -6.87 15.89 -6.30
N LEU A 203 -5.84 15.13 -6.69
CA LEU A 203 -4.45 15.58 -6.53
C LEU A 203 -4.20 16.90 -7.29
N ARG A 204 -4.69 17.00 -8.53
CA ARG A 204 -4.51 18.19 -9.37
C ARG A 204 -5.19 19.42 -8.78
N GLU A 205 -6.40 19.25 -8.26
CA GLU A 205 -7.18 20.31 -7.61
C GLU A 205 -6.42 20.94 -6.42
N HIS A 206 -5.79 20.11 -5.59
CA HIS A 206 -5.13 20.56 -4.36
C HIS A 206 -3.63 20.85 -4.51
N ALA A 207 -3.02 20.53 -5.65
CA ALA A 207 -1.58 20.70 -5.86
C ALA A 207 -1.09 22.14 -5.64
N VAL A 208 -1.88 23.13 -6.06
CA VAL A 208 -1.54 24.56 -5.88
C VAL A 208 -1.47 24.94 -4.40
N GLN A 209 -2.43 24.48 -3.59
CA GLN A 209 -2.47 24.72 -2.13
C GLN A 209 -1.36 23.98 -1.38
N LEU A 210 -0.84 22.90 -1.97
CA LEU A 210 0.30 22.12 -1.48
C LEU A 210 1.65 22.65 -2.01
N GLU A 211 1.64 23.70 -2.84
CA GLU A 211 2.82 24.29 -3.49
C GLU A 211 3.60 23.28 -4.35
N MET A 212 2.89 22.28 -4.89
CA MET A 212 3.44 21.23 -5.75
C MET A 212 3.08 21.50 -7.21
N ARG A 213 3.94 21.07 -8.13
CA ARG A 213 3.62 21.04 -9.57
C ARG A 213 3.25 19.62 -9.96
N VAL A 214 2.19 19.46 -10.75
CA VAL A 214 1.76 18.15 -11.27
C VAL A 214 1.90 18.16 -12.79
N SER A 215 2.51 17.13 -13.37
CA SER A 215 2.62 16.99 -14.82
C SER A 215 1.24 16.88 -15.46
N ALA A 216 1.05 17.42 -16.66
CA ALA A 216 -0.21 17.31 -17.39
C ALA A 216 -0.56 15.86 -17.77
N GLU A 217 0.46 15.02 -17.92
CA GLU A 217 0.32 13.62 -18.33
C GLU A 217 0.21 12.68 -17.12
N SER A 218 -0.54 11.60 -17.31
CA SER A 218 -0.67 10.49 -16.37
C SER A 218 -0.66 9.16 -17.13
N ILE A 219 -0.26 8.09 -16.43
CA ILE A 219 -0.29 6.73 -16.93
C ILE A 219 -1.35 5.96 -16.16
N HIS A 220 -2.32 5.39 -16.87
CA HIS A 220 -3.41 4.64 -16.27
C HIS A 220 -3.17 3.13 -16.40
N PHE A 221 -3.08 2.47 -15.24
CA PHE A 221 -3.15 1.02 -15.11
C PHE A 221 -4.55 0.61 -14.64
N LEU A 222 -4.83 -0.69 -14.62
CA LEU A 222 -6.13 -1.20 -14.20
C LEU A 222 -6.51 -0.76 -12.77
N ASP A 223 -5.55 -0.84 -11.84
CA ASP A 223 -5.79 -0.62 -10.41
C ASP A 223 -5.05 0.62 -9.85
N ARG A 224 -4.35 1.39 -10.71
CA ARG A 224 -3.49 2.52 -10.31
C ARG A 224 -3.40 3.57 -11.40
N THR A 225 -3.26 4.83 -11.01
CA THR A 225 -2.84 5.91 -11.90
C THR A 225 -1.49 6.46 -11.43
N VAL A 226 -0.55 6.65 -12.34
CA VAL A 226 0.76 7.24 -12.03
C VAL A 226 0.82 8.64 -12.61
N VAL A 227 1.20 9.60 -11.79
CA VAL A 227 1.36 11.00 -12.18
C VAL A 227 2.67 11.55 -11.63
N LEU A 228 3.36 12.35 -12.44
CA LEU A 228 4.58 13.01 -12.00
C LEU A 228 4.25 14.26 -11.20
N THR A 229 4.87 14.39 -10.02
CA THR A 229 4.74 15.59 -9.20
C THR A 229 6.12 16.13 -8.84
N TYR A 230 6.28 17.45 -8.85
CA TYR A 230 7.50 18.11 -8.43
C TYR A 230 7.27 18.79 -7.08
N GLY A 231 8.12 18.44 -6.12
CA GLY A 231 8.09 18.98 -4.77
C GLY A 231 9.18 18.39 -3.88
N ASP A 232 9.34 18.94 -2.68
CA ASP A 232 10.26 18.43 -1.68
C ASP A 232 9.60 17.40 -0.73
N ARG A 233 10.38 16.92 0.25
CA ARG A 233 9.94 15.91 1.21
C ARG A 233 8.81 16.42 2.12
N GLY A 234 8.87 17.68 2.52
CA GLY A 234 7.87 18.30 3.39
C GLY A 234 6.53 18.44 2.66
N GLN A 235 6.57 18.89 1.41
CA GLN A 235 5.40 18.99 0.55
C GLN A 235 4.74 17.62 0.32
N MET A 236 5.55 16.60 0.00
CA MET A 236 5.03 15.24 -0.19
C MET A 236 4.44 14.63 1.09
N THR A 237 5.10 14.85 2.23
CA THR A 237 4.60 14.42 3.55
C THR A 237 3.23 15.05 3.85
N ARG A 238 3.08 16.34 3.58
CA ARG A 238 1.81 17.06 3.74
C ARG A 238 0.74 16.53 2.77
N SER A 239 1.11 16.27 1.52
CA SER A 239 0.21 15.70 0.50
C SER A 239 -0.34 14.33 0.92
N ILE A 240 0.50 13.42 1.41
CA ILE A 240 0.07 12.10 1.91
C ILE A 240 -0.89 12.27 3.09
N ARG A 241 -0.53 13.11 4.06
CA ARG A 241 -1.35 13.34 5.26
C ARG A 241 -2.71 13.92 4.92
N LEU A 242 -2.80 14.81 3.93
CA LEU A 242 -4.05 15.50 3.59
C LEU A 242 -4.89 14.70 2.59
N LEU A 243 -4.31 14.25 1.48
CA LEU A 243 -5.12 13.80 0.34
C LEU A 243 -5.64 12.36 0.45
N GLY A 244 -4.99 11.50 1.24
CA GLY A 244 -5.38 10.09 1.38
C GLY A 244 -5.46 9.31 0.06
N SER A 245 -4.89 9.83 -1.03
CA SER A 245 -5.08 9.32 -2.40
C SER A 245 -3.85 8.59 -2.95
N ILE A 246 -2.75 8.58 -2.19
CA ILE A 246 -1.45 8.06 -2.63
C ILE A 246 -1.32 6.59 -2.19
N ALA A 247 -1.00 5.69 -3.12
CA ALA A 247 -0.71 4.28 -2.86
C ALA A 247 0.80 4.06 -2.62
N GLU A 248 1.64 4.67 -3.43
CA GLU A 248 3.09 4.60 -3.30
C GLU A 248 3.73 5.82 -3.96
N VAL A 249 4.99 6.07 -3.62
CA VAL A 249 5.81 7.10 -4.24
C VAL A 249 7.19 6.55 -4.59
N ARG A 250 7.74 7.01 -5.71
CA ARG A 250 9.11 6.70 -6.13
C ARG A 250 9.80 7.94 -6.63
N ARG A 251 11.12 7.89 -6.74
CA ARG A 251 11.85 8.92 -7.46
C ARG A 251 11.56 8.74 -8.95
N ALA A 252 11.15 9.80 -9.64
CA ALA A 252 10.98 9.72 -11.08
C ALA A 252 12.32 9.41 -11.75
N LYS A 253 12.32 8.39 -12.60
CA LYS A 253 13.51 8.05 -13.39
C LYS A 253 13.59 8.99 -14.57
N GLU A 254 14.77 9.57 -14.79
CA GLU A 254 15.05 10.28 -16.04
C GLU A 254 15.09 9.21 -17.14
N THR A 255 14.05 9.16 -17.98
CA THR A 255 14.07 8.32 -19.18
C THR A 255 15.04 8.92 -20.21
N ALA A 256 15.61 8.07 -21.06
CA ALA A 256 16.65 8.42 -22.02
C ALA A 256 16.19 9.40 -23.13
N ASP A 257 14.96 9.90 -23.10
CA ASP A 257 14.44 10.89 -24.05
C ASP A 257 15.18 12.25 -23.96
N PHE A 258 16.04 12.44 -22.96
CA PHE A 258 16.98 13.56 -22.90
C PHE A 258 18.15 13.46 -23.92
N TYR A 259 18.28 12.35 -24.67
CA TYR A 259 19.35 12.12 -25.65
C TYR A 259 18.91 12.22 -27.13
N THR A 260 17.68 12.57 -27.44
CA THR A 260 17.26 12.84 -28.81
C THR A 260 17.10 14.35 -29.05
N GLY A 261 18.24 14.95 -29.44
CA GLY A 261 18.40 16.01 -30.45
C GLY A 261 17.42 17.17 -30.51
#